data_AF-A0AA37K2D4-F1
#
_entry.id   AF-A0AA37K2D4-F1
#
_cell.length_a   1.000
_cell.length_b   1.000
_cell.length_c   1.000
_cell.angle_alpha   90.00
_cell.angle_beta   90.00
_cell.angle_gamma   90.00
#
_symmetry.space_group_name_H-M   'P 1'
#
loop_
_entity.id
_entity.type
_entity.pdbx_description
1 polymer ?
#
loop_
_entity_poly.entity_id
_entity_poly.type
_entity_poly.pdbx_seq_one_letter_code
_entity_poly.pdbx_strand_id
1 'polypeptide(L)' 'MSKRYARQLHSVDDLIAAVEEYGFLPFFRNEIHGFSIEELCPPELWFADDVDGPWEWKGPAARSGNVFTARYSTRRLDL' A
#
# COMPACT_ATOMS: atom_id res chain seq x y z
N MET A 1 6.27 -10.66 -21.19
CA MET A 1 6.18 -9.88 -19.94
C MET A 1 5.30 -10.67 -18.98
N SER A 2 5.90 -11.37 -18.02
CA SER A 2 5.12 -12.09 -17.00
C SER A 2 4.41 -11.05 -16.14
N LYS A 3 3.08 -11.06 -16.13
CA LYS A 3 2.28 -10.32 -15.15
C LYS A 3 2.76 -10.79 -13.77
N ARG A 4 3.65 -10.02 -13.14
CA ARG A 4 3.86 -10.12 -11.71
C ARG A 4 2.58 -9.54 -11.11
N TYR A 5 1.58 -10.40 -10.97
CA TYR A 5 0.45 -10.10 -10.11
C TYR A 5 1.07 -9.77 -8.76
N ALA A 6 0.96 -8.51 -8.33
CA ALA A 6 1.27 -8.20 -6.95
C ALA A 6 0.46 -9.18 -6.10
N ARG A 7 1.11 -9.81 -5.13
CA ARG A 7 0.44 -10.73 -4.22
C ARG A 7 -0.73 -9.97 -3.58
N GLN A 8 -1.87 -10.64 -3.42
CA GLN A 8 -3.03 -10.03 -2.77
C GLN A 8 -2.65 -9.58 -1.36
N LEU A 9 -3.13 -8.40 -0.97
CA LEU A 9 -2.86 -7.81 0.34
C LEU A 9 -3.87 -8.35 1.35
N HIS A 10 -3.41 -9.17 2.29
CA HIS A 10 -4.23 -9.72 3.38
C HIS A 10 -3.79 -9.24 4.76
N SER A 11 -2.71 -8.45 4.83
CA SER A 11 -2.14 -8.00 6.09
C SER A 11 -1.35 -6.71 5.92
N VAL A 12 -1.01 -6.08 7.04
CA VAL A 12 -0.12 -4.92 7.07
C VAL A 12 1.30 -5.24 6.59
N ASP A 13 1.78 -6.46 6.82
CA ASP A 13 3.10 -6.90 6.35
C ASP A 13 3.12 -7.06 4.82
N ASP A 14 2.04 -7.57 4.22
CA ASP A 14 1.90 -7.61 2.76
C ASP A 14 1.90 -6.20 2.18
N LEU A 15 1.21 -5.25 2.83
CA LEU A 15 1.19 -3.86 2.41
C LEU A 15 2.58 -3.21 2.49
N ILE A 16 3.31 -3.44 3.58
CA ILE A 16 4.67 -2.93 3.74
C ILE A 16 5.59 -3.52 2.66
N ALA A 17 5.56 -4.84 2.47
CA ALA A 17 6.38 -5.51 1.46
C ALA A 17 6.05 -5.02 0.03
N ALA A 18 4.77 -4.80 -0.29
CA ALA A 18 4.37 -4.25 -1.58
C ALA A 18 4.88 -2.82 -1.76
N VAL A 19 4.74 -1.95 -0.75
CA VAL A 19 5.25 -0.58 -0.85
C VAL A 19 6.77 -0.55 -0.93
N GLU A 20 7.48 -1.46 -0.27
CA GLU A 20 8.93 -1.61 -0.40
C GLU A 20 9.34 -2.10 -1.80
N GLU A 21 8.59 -3.02 -2.41
CA GLU A 21 8.84 -3.52 -3.76
C GLU A 21 8.58 -2.44 -4.83
N TYR A 22 7.47 -1.70 -4.70
CA TYR A 22 7.07 -0.67 -5.67
C TYR A 22 7.70 0.71 -5.40
N GLY A 23 8.21 0.95 -4.19
CA GLY A 23 8.65 2.27 -3.69
C GLY A 23 7.51 3.23 -3.30
N PHE A 24 6.31 3.01 -3.86
CA PHE A 24 5.08 3.72 -3.55
C PHE A 24 3.89 2.93 -4.10
N LEU A 25 2.75 2.98 -3.42
CA LEU A 25 1.52 2.36 -3.90
C LEU A 25 0.31 3.28 -3.60
N PRO A 26 -0.44 3.73 -4.62
CA PRO A 26 -1.67 4.49 -4.44
C PRO A 26 -2.72 3.72 -3.63
N PHE A 27 -3.49 4.44 -2.81
CA PHE A 27 -4.56 3.81 -2.04
C PHE A 27 -5.73 3.37 -2.93
N PHE A 28 -6.15 4.24 -3.85
CA PHE A 28 -7.23 3.99 -4.80
C PHE A 28 -6.71 3.68 -6.20
N ARG A 29 -7.54 3.01 -7.01
CA ARG A 29 -7.30 2.75 -8.42
C ARG A 29 -6.99 4.06 -9.16
N ASN A 30 -6.02 3.97 -10.07
CA ASN A 30 -5.63 5.06 -10.97
C ASN A 30 -5.59 4.55 -12.43
N GLU A 31 -4.99 5.32 -13.33
CA GLU A 31 -4.86 4.96 -14.76
C GLU A 31 -3.92 3.77 -15.01
N ILE A 32 -3.11 3.39 -14.03
CA ILE A 32 -2.24 2.21 -14.05
C ILE A 32 -2.96 1.04 -13.38
N HIS A 33 -3.39 0.08 -14.19
CA HIS A 33 -4.08 -1.11 -13.72
C HIS A 33 -3.19 -2.03 -12.89
N GLY A 34 -3.74 -2.54 -11.79
CA GLY A 34 -3.02 -3.43 -10.86
C GLY A 34 -1.96 -2.71 -10.03
N PHE A 35 -2.06 -1.38 -9.92
CA PHE A 35 -1.12 -0.54 -9.21
C PHE A 35 -1.86 0.34 -8.18
N SER A 36 -2.58 -0.31 -7.29
CA SER A 36 -3.22 0.33 -6.14
C SER A 36 -3.55 -0.67 -5.04
N ILE A 37 -3.66 -0.19 -3.80
CA ILE A 37 -4.10 -1.01 -2.66
C ILE A 37 -5.54 -1.52 -2.91
N GLU A 38 -6.39 -0.70 -3.52
CA GLU A 38 -7.76 -1.09 -3.91
C GLU A 38 -7.82 -2.27 -4.87
N GLU A 39 -6.92 -2.32 -5.86
CA GLU A 39 -6.90 -3.44 -6.81
C GLU A 39 -6.21 -4.69 -6.26
N LEU A 40 -5.33 -4.54 -5.26
CA LEU A 40 -4.53 -5.62 -4.70
C LEU A 40 -5.11 -6.19 -3.41
N CYS A 41 -6.00 -5.47 -2.73
CA CYS A 41 -6.65 -5.94 -1.52
C CYS A 41 -8.05 -6.51 -1.84
N PRO A 42 -8.39 -7.71 -1.33
CA PRO A 42 -9.73 -8.27 -1.44
C PRO A 42 -10.80 -7.30 -0.94
N PRO A 43 -11.93 -7.11 -1.66
CA PRO A 43 -13.00 -6.20 -1.26
C PRO A 43 -13.60 -6.52 0.12
N GLU A 44 -13.50 -7.78 0.54
CA GLU A 44 -14.03 -8.25 1.83
C GLU A 44 -13.27 -7.63 3.01
N LEU A 45 -11.98 -7.29 2.83
CA LEU A 45 -11.16 -6.66 3.87
C LEU A 45 -11.33 -5.13 3.90
N TRP A 46 -11.98 -4.53 2.91
CA TRP A 46 -12.14 -3.06 2.83
C TRP A 46 -13.15 -2.50 3.83
N PHE A 47 -14.15 -3.31 4.20
CA PHE A 47 -15.30 -2.88 5.01
C PHE A 47 -15.67 -3.91 6.08
N ALA A 48 -14.76 -4.81 6.42
CA ALA A 48 -15.01 -5.75 7.51
C ALA A 48 -14.80 -5.06 8.86
N ASP A 49 -15.77 -5.23 9.76
CA ASP A 49 -15.74 -4.61 11.09
C ASP A 49 -14.90 -5.43 12.10
N ASP A 50 -14.65 -6.71 11.81
CA ASP A 50 -14.03 -7.69 12.70
C ASP A 50 -12.58 -8.04 12.34
N VAL A 51 -12.08 -7.54 11.21
CA VAL A 51 -10.69 -7.74 10.78
C VAL A 51 -10.08 -6.41 10.33
N ASP A 52 -8.80 -6.22 10.66
CA ASP A 52 -8.06 -5.06 10.20
C ASP A 52 -7.95 -5.09 8.67
N GLY A 53 -8.32 -3.99 8.03
CA GLY A 53 -8.25 -3.81 6.59
C GLY A 53 -7.22 -2.75 6.15
N PRO A 54 -7.23 -2.36 4.87
CA PRO A 54 -6.36 -1.32 4.32
C PRO A 54 -6.37 -0.01 5.12
N TRP A 55 -7.52 0.33 5.69
CA TRP A 55 -7.71 1.56 6.46
C TRP A 55 -6.94 1.55 7.79
N GLU A 56 -6.86 0.39 8.43
CA GLU A 56 -6.18 0.15 9.69
C GLU A 56 -4.68 -0.02 9.44
N TRP A 57 -4.31 -0.74 8.36
CA TRP A 57 -2.92 -1.02 7.99
C TRP A 57 -2.13 0.23 7.60
N LYS A 58 -2.79 1.30 7.11
CA LYS A 58 -2.11 2.54 6.70
C LYS A 58 -1.20 3.13 7.79
N GLY A 59 -1.64 3.06 9.05
CA GLY A 59 -0.96 3.67 10.18
C GLY A 59 0.36 2.96 10.51
N PRO A 60 0.34 1.65 10.78
CA PRO A 60 1.56 0.88 10.98
C PRO A 60 2.46 0.87 9.74
N ALA A 61 1.91 0.80 8.52
CA ALA A 61 2.70 0.86 7.30
C ALA A 61 3.44 2.22 7.16
N ALA A 62 2.81 3.36 7.48
CA ALA A 62 3.50 4.66 7.51
C ALA A 62 4.66 4.72 8.52
N ARG A 63 4.61 3.94 9.60
CA ARG A 63 5.66 3.88 10.63
C ARG A 63 6.82 2.96 10.27
N SER A 64 6.68 2.07 9.28
CA SER A 64 7.78 1.21 8.83
C SER A 64 8.90 1.97 8.12
N GLY A 65 8.73 3.27 7.86
CA GLY A 65 9.77 4.14 7.32
C GLY A 65 9.91 4.11 5.79
N ASN A 66 9.21 3.18 5.13
CA ASN A 66 9.26 2.96 3.68
C ASN A 66 7.99 3.38 2.93
N VAL A 67 6.95 3.84 3.63
CA VAL A 67 5.69 4.22 2.99
C VAL A 67 5.62 5.73 2.76
N PHE A 68 5.73 6.14 1.51
CA PHE A 68 5.41 7.49 1.07
C PHE A 68 3.88 7.69 1.08
N THR A 69 3.26 7.66 2.27
CA THR A 69 1.95 8.29 2.43
C THR A 69 2.16 9.75 2.09
N ALA A 70 1.44 10.29 1.09
CA ALA A 70 1.51 11.67 0.66
C ALA A 70 1.18 12.65 1.80
N ARG A 71 2.16 12.83 2.69
CA ARG A 71 2.32 13.89 3.66
C ARG A 71 3.73 14.37 3.35
N TYR A 72 3.85 15.59 2.85
CA TYR A 72 5.14 16.25 2.59
C TYR A 72 6.10 15.96 3.75
N SER A 73 7.02 15.03 3.55
CA SER A 73 8.20 14.89 4.38
C SER A 73 9.32 15.45 3.53
N THR A 74 9.64 16.72 3.79
CA THR A 74 10.89 17.32 3.34
C THR A 74 12.01 16.42 3.87
N ARG A 75 12.45 15.45 3.06
CA ARG A 75 13.84 15.03 3.13
C ARG A 75 14.59 16.20 2.53
N ARG A 76 15.33 16.89 3.37
CA ARG A 76 16.36 17.83 2.94
C ARG A 76 17.21 17.07 1.92
N LEU A 77 17.09 17.44 0.66
CA LEU A 77 18.09 17.09 -0.34
C LEU A 77 19.29 17.96 0.04
N ASP A 78 20.24 17.35 0.72
CA ASP A 78 21.56 17.94 0.87
C ASP A 78 22.20 17.94 -0.53
N LEU A 79 22.03 19.07 -1.24
CA LEU A 79 22.87 19.49 -2.36
C LEU A 79 24.12 20.19 -1.83
#